data_AF-A0A426SH55-F1
#
_entry.id   AF-A0A426SH55-F1
#
_cell.length_a   1.000
_cell.length_b   1.000
_cell.length_c   1.000
_cell.angle_alpha   90.00
_cell.angle_beta   90.00
_cell.angle_gamma   90.00
#
_symmetry.space_group_name_H-M   'P 1'
#
loop_
_entity.id
_entity.type
_entity.pdbx_description
1 polymer ?
#
loop_
_entity_poly.entity_id
_entity_poly.type
_entity_poly.pdbx_seq_one_letter_code
_entity_poly.pdbx_strand_id
1 'polypeptide(L)' 'MLVLHGTLDNWVPVQQARDLAAHLRAGSPSPVLSAELPGAQHGFDVFASPRFRAVVDGIERFLAPLEDHEPAGSSRRR' A
#
# COMPACT_ATOMS: atom_id res chain seq x y z
N MET A 1 2.43 0.94 -7.84
CA MET A 1 2.81 1.35 -6.46
C MET A 1 1.54 1.53 -5.63
N LEU A 2 1.57 1.22 -4.33
CA LEU A 2 0.47 1.40 -3.39
C LEU A 2 0.92 2.34 -2.26
N VAL A 3 0.10 3.34 -1.93
CA VAL A 3 0.29 4.28 -0.80
C VAL A 3 -0.85 4.09 0.21
N LEU A 4 -0.53 3.83 1.47
CA LEU A 4 -1.50 3.68 2.55
C LEU A 4 -1.20 4.71 3.64
N HIS A 5 -2.22 5.43 4.14
CA HIS A 5 -2.00 6.48 5.15
C HIS A 5 -3.15 6.60 6.15
N GLY A 6 -2.84 6.89 7.41
CA GLY A 6 -3.83 7.16 8.45
C GLY A 6 -4.38 8.59 8.39
N THR A 7 -5.70 8.77 8.44
CA THR A 7 -6.28 10.12 8.32
C THR A 7 -6.04 11.03 9.52
N LEU A 8 -5.63 10.48 10.66
CA LEU A 8 -5.34 11.22 11.89
C LEU A 8 -3.84 11.18 12.27
N ASP A 9 -2.96 10.83 11.33
CA ASP A 9 -1.52 10.93 11.54
C ASP A 9 -1.11 12.37 11.86
N ASN A 10 -0.58 12.56 13.07
CA ASN A 10 -0.14 13.85 13.61
C ASN A 10 1.37 14.09 13.45
N TRP A 11 2.13 13.10 12.96
CA TRP A 11 3.55 13.23 12.66
C TRP A 11 3.76 13.56 11.19
N VAL A 12 2.99 12.90 10.32
CA VAL A 12 2.98 13.10 8.87
C VAL A 12 1.54 13.31 8.43
N PRO A 13 1.08 14.56 8.25
CA PRO A 13 -0.30 14.84 7.90
C PRO A 13 -0.73 14.13 6.61
N VAL A 14 -1.98 13.64 6.56
CA VAL A 14 -2.54 12.89 5.40
C VAL A 14 -2.40 13.62 4.06
N GLN A 15 -2.36 14.96 4.08
CA GLN A 15 -2.15 15.75 2.87
C GLN A 15 -0.80 15.43 2.20
N GLN A 16 0.25 15.16 2.96
CA GLN A 16 1.57 14.80 2.38
C GLN A 16 1.50 13.47 1.61
N ALA A 17 0.74 12.50 2.10
CA ALA A 17 0.52 11.23 1.38
C ALA A 17 -0.30 11.43 0.10
N ARG A 18 -1.29 12.34 0.12
CA ARG A 18 -2.05 12.73 -1.08
C ARG A 18 -1.17 13.40 -2.12
N ASP A 19 -0.32 14.34 -1.68
CA ASP A 19 0.61 15.07 -2.55
C ASP A 19 1.63 14.12 -3.19
N LEU A 20 2.16 13.17 -2.40
CA LEU A 20 3.01 12.10 -2.91
C LEU A 20 2.29 11.25 -3.97
N ALA A 21 1.07 10.80 -3.68
CA ALA A 21 0.30 9.99 -4.63
C ALA A 21 0.01 10.76 -5.93
N ALA A 22 -0.30 12.06 -5.84
CA ALA A 22 -0.50 12.92 -7.01
C ALA A 22 0.77 13.08 -7.83
N HIS A 23 1.91 13.34 -7.17
CA HIS A 23 3.21 13.46 -7.83
C HIS A 23 3.60 12.15 -8.55
N LEU A 24 3.46 11.01 -7.87
CA LEU A 24 3.74 9.69 -8.46
C LEU A 24 2.83 9.39 -9.65
N ARG A 25 1.53 9.73 -9.58
CA ARG A 25 0.60 9.56 -10.70
C ARG A 25 0.98 10.40 -11.91
N ALA A 26 1.53 11.59 -11.70
CA ALA A 26 1.93 12.48 -12.79
C ALA A 26 3.20 12.00 -13.52
N GLY A 27 4.11 11.33 -12.81
CA GLY A 27 5.44 10.96 -13.35
C GLY A 27 5.70 9.47 -13.59
N SER A 28 4.90 8.57 -13.01
CA SER A 28 5.14 7.13 -13.12
C SER A 28 4.49 6.53 -14.38
N PRO A 29 5.22 5.68 -15.14
CA PRO A 29 4.61 4.86 -16.20
C PRO A 29 3.75 3.72 -15.64
N SER A 30 3.83 3.44 -14.33
CA SER A 30 3.11 2.37 -13.66
C SER A 30 1.92 2.91 -12.85
N PRO A 31 0.82 2.15 -12.73
CA PRO A 31 -0.33 2.58 -11.92
C PRO A 31 0.03 2.85 -10.44
N VAL A 32 -0.56 3.91 -9.89
CA VAL A 32 -0.40 4.33 -8.49
C VAL A 32 -1.74 4.32 -7.79
N LEU A 33 -1.89 3.40 -6.83
CA LEU A 33 -3.05 3.28 -5.96
C LEU A 33 -2.76 3.98 -4.64
N SER A 34 -3.78 4.61 -4.05
CA SER A 34 -3.70 5.21 -2.72
C SER A 34 -4.95 4.90 -1.93
N ALA A 35 -4.82 4.52 -0.66
CA ALA A 35 -5.95 4.37 0.25
C ALA A 35 -5.66 5.03 1.60
N GLU A 36 -6.69 5.62 2.19
CA GLU A 36 -6.64 6.25 3.49
C GLU A 36 -7.37 5.39 4.51
N LEU A 37 -6.85 5.30 5.73
CA LEU A 37 -7.44 4.56 6.83
C LEU A 37 -8.15 5.53 7.79
N PRO A 38 -9.49 5.59 7.79
CA PRO A 38 -10.24 6.52 8.63
C PRO A 38 -9.93 6.32 10.12
N GLY A 39 -9.57 7.42 10.77
CA GLY A 39 -9.28 7.47 12.20
C GLY A 39 -7.93 6.86 12.60
N ALA A 40 -7.10 6.39 11.65
CA ALA A 40 -5.83 5.77 11.98
C ALA A 40 -4.73 6.81 12.20
N GLN A 41 -3.85 6.54 13.17
CA GLN A 41 -2.65 7.32 13.51
C GLN A 41 -1.45 6.85 12.67
N HIS A 42 -0.27 7.45 12.86
CA HIS A 42 0.98 7.07 12.17
C HIS A 42 1.28 5.56 12.23
N GLY A 43 1.27 4.99 13.44
CA GLY A 43 1.57 3.57 13.67
C GLY A 43 0.34 2.65 13.54
N PHE A 44 -0.47 2.83 12.50
CA PHE A 44 -1.69 2.02 12.30
C PHE A 44 -1.42 0.52 12.10
N ASP A 45 -0.17 0.18 11.81
CA ASP A 45 0.34 -1.15 11.47
C ASP A 45 1.22 -1.79 12.57
N VAL A 46 1.48 -1.08 13.67
CA VAL A 46 2.39 -1.56 14.74
C VAL A 46 1.78 -2.72 15.53
N PHE A 47 0.46 -2.75 15.69
CA PHE A 47 -0.26 -3.77 16.45
C PHE A 47 -1.19 -4.57 15.55
N ALA A 48 -1.40 -5.85 15.89
CA ALA A 48 -2.33 -6.77 15.22
C ALA A 48 -3.83 -6.41 15.45
N SER A 49 -4.18 -5.19 15.08
CA SER A 49 -5.51 -4.60 15.16
C SER A 49 -6.35 -4.97 13.92
N PRO A 50 -7.67 -4.72 13.95
CA PRO A 50 -8.50 -4.85 12.74
C PRO A 50 -8.01 -3.98 11.57
N ARG A 51 -7.45 -2.79 11.85
CA ARG A 51 -6.88 -1.91 10.82
C ARG A 51 -5.62 -2.51 10.19
N PHE A 52 -4.73 -3.08 10.99
CA PHE A 52 -3.56 -3.80 10.50
C PHE A 52 -3.97 -4.97 9.59
N ARG A 53 -4.95 -5.78 9.99
CA ARG A 53 -5.43 -6.88 9.13
C ARG A 53 -5.97 -6.38 7.79
N ALA A 54 -6.75 -5.29 7.79
CA ALA A 54 -7.22 -4.69 6.55
C ALA A 54 -6.08 -4.17 5.64
N VAL A 55 -4.99 -3.67 6.23
CA VAL A 55 -3.77 -3.30 5.49
C VAL A 55 -3.13 -4.51 4.86
N VAL A 56 -2.95 -5.60 5.62
CA VAL A 56 -2.40 -6.87 5.11
C VAL A 56 -3.24 -7.39 3.95
N ASP A 57 -4.57 -7.49 4.13
CA ASP A 57 -5.49 -7.93 3.06
C ASP A 57 -5.38 -7.04 1.80
N GLY A 58 -5.20 -5.73 1.98
CA GLY A 58 -5.01 -4.78 0.90
C GLY A 58 -3.69 -4.97 0.16
N ILE A 59 -2.60 -5.24 0.88
CA ILE A 59 -1.28 -5.54 0.31
C ILE A 59 -1.30 -6.86 -0.45
N GLU A 60 -1.89 -7.92 0.12
CA GLU A 60 -2.04 -9.23 -0.53
C GLU A 60 -2.79 -9.09 -1.86
N ARG A 61 -3.93 -8.38 -1.87
CA ARG A 61 -4.69 -8.13 -3.12
C ARG A 61 -3.93 -7.29 -4.13
N PHE A 62 -3.09 -6.36 -3.68
CA PHE A 62 -2.25 -5.57 -4.57
C PHE A 62 -1.14 -6.41 -5.21
N LEU A 63 -0.61 -7.40 -4.50
CA LEU A 63 0.48 -8.26 -4.96
C LEU A 63 0.00 -9.51 -5.72
N ALA A 64 -1.23 -9.99 -5.50
CA ALA A 64 -1.77 -11.20 -6.11
C ALA A 64 -1.51 -11.32 -7.64
N PRO A 65 -1.68 -10.27 -8.45
CA PRO A 65 -1.40 -10.37 -9.89
C PRO A 65 0.07 -10.68 -10.22
N LEU A 66 1.02 -10.31 -9.36
CA LEU A 66 2.45 -10.57 -9.55
C LEU A 66 2.79 -12.04 -9.25
N GLU A 67 2.09 -12.66 -8.30
CA GLU A 67 2.24 -14.07 -7.96
C GLU A 67 1.69 -14.96 -9.09
N ASP A 68 0.58 -14.53 -9.71
CA ASP A 68 0.01 -15.19 -10.88
C ASP A 68 0.88 -15.02 -12.16
N HIS A 69 1.74 -14.00 -12.18
CA HIS A 69 2.66 -13.67 -13.28
C HIS A 69 4.08 -14.19 -13.06
N GLU A 70 4.28 -15.29 -12.31
CA GLU A 70 5.57 -16.01 -12.23
C GLU A 70 6.19 -16.07 -13.63
N PRO A 71 7.33 -15.39 -13.87
CA PRO A 71 7.91 -15.31 -15.20
C PRO A 71 8.25 -16.73 -15.63
N ALA A 72 7.83 -17.12 -16.83
CA ALA A 72 8.19 -18.38 -17.45
C ALA A 72 9.71 -18.53 -17.51
N GLY A 73 10.33 -19.08 -16.47
CA GLY A 73 11.79 -19.04 -16.35
C GLY A 73 12.43 -19.45 -15.02
N SER A 74 11.71 -19.61 -13.91
CA SER A 74 12.31 -20.15 -12.69
C SER A 74 11.84 -21.58 -12.44
N SER A 75 12.52 -22.54 -13.07
CA SER A 75 12.34 -23.94 -12.71
C SER A 75 12.74 -24.12 -11.25
N ARG A 76 11.76 -24.32 -10.38
CA ARG A 76 11.98 -24.76 -9.00
C ARG A 76 12.63 -26.15 -9.06
N ARG A 77 13.95 -26.20 -8.93
CA ARG A 77 14.67 -27.46 -8.74
C ARG A 77 14.31 -27.99 -7.34
N ARG A 78 13.59 -29.12 -7.39
CA ARG A 78 13.38 -30.21 -6.42
C ARG A 78 13.85 -29.98 -4.99
#